data_AF-A0AAD6TS55-F1
#
_entry.id   AF-A0AAD6TS55-F1
#
_cell.length_a   1.000
_cell.length_b   1.000
_cell.length_c   1.000
_cell.angle_alpha   90.00
_cell.angle_beta   90.00
_cell.angle_gamma   90.00
#
_symmetry.space_group_name_H-M   'P 1'
#
loop_
_entity.id
_entity.type
_entity.pdbx_description
1 polymer ?
#
loop_
_entity_poly.entity_id
_entity_poly.type
_entity_poly.pdbx_seq_one_letter_code
_entity_poly.pdbx_strand_id
1 'polypeptide(L)'
;QSKTAGQVAVEQVLQARQKAQQQFERLTSLEESLADDDCTEEVHIYAQTSLPQARQGWKDAKERATWLQNALGVTDSEALKKLKHSRYYTARMNARGLKERLRSKLQDRKFELDPIERSFRRTRSENQRNEHASQAIRRREPNIAKLAKSYNKMRDDIATLIKTKKAPRGAVAPTPVPSTGIYKLDIDDEIWQDLGLTEEEGVPPLWLSDDSVRSGIR
;
A
#
# COMPACT_ATOMS: atom_id res chain seq x y z
N GLN A 1 9.41 3.48 9.48
CA GLN A 1 8.13 3.83 8.83
C GLN A 1 7.00 3.63 9.84
N SER A 2 6.16 4.65 9.98
CA SER A 2 5.17 4.78 11.05
C SER A 2 4.02 3.78 10.89
N LYS A 3 3.48 3.30 12.02
CA LYS A 3 2.27 2.46 12.13
C LYS A 3 1.00 3.15 11.56
N THR A 4 1.12 4.40 11.10
CA THR A 4 0.04 5.30 10.68
C THR A 4 -0.09 5.45 9.16
N ALA A 5 0.75 4.81 8.33
CA ALA A 5 0.75 5.03 6.88
C ALA A 5 -0.62 4.80 6.21
N GLY A 6 -1.39 3.81 6.68
CA GLY A 6 -2.75 3.60 6.20
C GLY A 6 -3.77 4.64 6.66
N GLN A 7 -3.62 5.12 7.89
CA GLN A 7 -4.45 6.21 8.41
C GLN A 7 -4.21 7.50 7.63
N VAL A 8 -2.94 7.75 7.25
CA VAL A 8 -2.51 8.89 6.42
C VAL A 8 -3.08 8.78 5.01
N ALA A 9 -3.00 7.60 4.37
CA ALA A 9 -3.57 7.40 3.03
C ALA A 9 -5.09 7.67 3.01
N VAL A 10 -5.82 7.17 4.01
CA VAL A 10 -7.27 7.44 4.12
C VAL A 10 -7.55 8.92 4.42
N GLU A 11 -6.73 9.56 5.25
CA GLU A 11 -6.87 10.99 5.55
C GLU A 11 -6.66 11.87 4.30
N GLN A 12 -5.70 11.52 3.45
CA GLN A 12 -5.48 12.20 2.17
C GLN A 12 -6.71 12.11 1.25
N VAL A 13 -7.41 10.97 1.23
CA VAL A 13 -8.64 10.81 0.44
C VAL A 13 -9.78 11.65 1.00
N LEU A 14 -9.94 11.69 2.33
CA LEU A 14 -10.95 12.52 2.98
C LEU A 14 -10.69 14.02 2.71
N GLN A 15 -9.45 14.47 2.81
CA GLN A 15 -9.06 15.84 2.50
C GLN A 15 -9.28 16.18 1.02
N ALA A 16 -8.96 15.27 0.09
CA ALA A 16 -9.22 15.47 -1.33
C ALA A 16 -10.73 15.60 -1.63
N ARG A 17 -11.57 14.78 -0.97
CA ARG A 17 -13.04 14.88 -1.07
C ARG A 17 -13.55 16.21 -0.54
N GLN A 18 -13.08 16.64 0.64
CA GLN A 18 -13.49 17.91 1.23
C GLN A 18 -13.11 19.10 0.35
N LYS A 19 -11.91 19.07 -0.25
CA LYS A 19 -11.49 20.07 -1.24
C LYS A 19 -12.38 20.07 -2.48
N ALA A 20 -12.71 18.88 -3.03
CA ALA A 20 -13.61 18.79 -4.18
C ALA A 20 -15.00 19.35 -3.85
N GLN A 21 -15.50 19.11 -2.64
CA GLN A 21 -16.78 19.66 -2.17
C GLN A 21 -16.73 21.19 -2.03
N GLN A 22 -15.68 21.74 -1.43
CA GLN A 22 -15.49 23.20 -1.34
C GLN A 22 -15.42 23.88 -2.72
N GLN A 23 -14.76 23.25 -3.70
CA GLN A 23 -14.70 23.76 -5.07
C GLN A 23 -16.06 23.66 -5.77
N PHE A 24 -16.85 22.61 -5.47
CA PHE A 24 -18.22 22.49 -5.96
C PHE A 24 -19.12 23.56 -5.38
N GLU A 25 -19.11 23.77 -4.06
CA GLU A 25 -19.88 24.81 -3.37
C GLU A 25 -19.55 26.20 -3.93
N ARG A 26 -18.26 26.49 -4.14
CA ARG A 26 -17.79 27.71 -4.80
C ARG A 26 -18.31 27.84 -6.23
N LEU A 27 -18.33 26.76 -7.01
CA LEU A 27 -18.90 26.77 -8.36
C LEU A 27 -20.39 27.11 -8.35
N THR A 28 -21.18 26.45 -7.51
CA THR A 28 -22.61 26.74 -7.36
C THR A 28 -22.83 28.19 -6.98
N SER A 29 -22.07 28.74 -6.02
CA SER A 29 -22.23 30.16 -5.64
C SER A 29 -21.90 31.14 -6.77
N LEU A 30 -20.92 30.82 -7.63
CA LEU A 30 -20.56 31.66 -8.77
C LEU A 30 -21.60 31.54 -9.89
N GLU A 31 -22.14 30.35 -10.13
CA GLU A 31 -23.22 30.11 -11.09
C GLU A 31 -24.54 30.76 -10.65
N GLU A 32 -24.86 30.73 -9.36
CA GLU A 32 -26.00 31.44 -8.76
C GLU A 32 -25.85 32.96 -8.91
N SER A 33 -24.67 33.53 -8.62
CA SER A 33 -24.43 34.97 -8.81
C SER A 33 -24.46 35.45 -10.27
N LEU A 34 -24.35 34.54 -11.24
CA LEU A 34 -24.49 34.82 -12.68
C LEU A 34 -25.92 34.67 -13.17
N ALA A 35 -26.75 33.90 -12.46
CA ALA A 35 -28.16 33.71 -12.78
C ALA A 35 -29.07 34.75 -12.11
N ASP A 36 -28.53 35.48 -11.12
CA ASP A 36 -29.21 36.54 -10.40
C ASP A 36 -29.15 37.86 -11.19
N ASP A 37 -30.30 38.28 -11.73
CA ASP A 37 -30.44 39.50 -12.53
C ASP A 37 -30.26 40.79 -11.68
N ASP A 38 -30.38 40.69 -10.34
CA ASP A 38 -30.20 41.82 -9.40
C ASP A 38 -28.75 41.94 -8.88
N CYS A 39 -27.83 41.12 -9.39
CA CYS A 39 -26.43 41.10 -8.99
C CYS A 39 -25.69 42.37 -9.42
N THR A 40 -24.76 42.88 -8.59
CA THR A 40 -23.96 44.05 -8.95
C THR A 40 -22.98 43.73 -10.08
N GLU A 41 -22.72 44.70 -10.96
CA GLU A 41 -21.84 44.53 -12.13
C GLU A 41 -20.44 44.04 -11.73
N GLU A 42 -19.92 44.48 -10.59
CA GLU A 42 -18.65 44.01 -10.02
C GLU A 42 -18.67 42.51 -9.65
N VAL A 43 -19.77 42.04 -9.05
CA VAL A 43 -19.92 40.64 -8.65
C VAL A 43 -20.15 39.75 -9.87
N HIS A 44 -20.92 40.23 -10.86
CA HIS A 44 -21.12 39.54 -12.13
C HIS A 44 -19.79 39.35 -12.91
N ILE A 45 -18.98 40.41 -13.02
CA ILE A 45 -17.66 40.35 -13.68
C ILE A 45 -16.71 39.40 -12.92
N TYR A 46 -16.70 39.46 -11.58
CA TYR A 46 -15.91 38.55 -10.75
C TYR A 46 -16.30 37.10 -10.94
N ALA A 47 -17.61 36.82 -10.97
CA ALA A 47 -18.15 35.49 -11.17
C ALA A 47 -17.77 34.93 -12.55
N GLN A 48 -17.95 35.73 -13.60
CA GLN A 48 -17.61 35.36 -14.98
C GLN A 48 -16.12 35.05 -15.16
N THR A 49 -15.25 35.84 -14.52
CA THR A 49 -13.79 35.68 -14.62
C THR A 49 -13.27 34.51 -13.78
N SER A 50 -13.87 34.26 -12.62
CA SER A 50 -13.41 33.22 -11.67
C SER A 50 -13.98 31.82 -11.96
N LEU A 51 -15.10 31.74 -12.67
CA LEU A 51 -15.82 30.50 -12.95
C LEU A 51 -15.00 29.46 -13.75
N PRO A 52 -14.22 29.81 -14.80
CA PRO A 52 -13.36 28.85 -15.50
C PRO A 52 -12.34 28.19 -14.57
N GLN A 53 -11.71 28.99 -13.69
CA GLN A 53 -10.73 28.49 -12.72
C GLN A 53 -11.39 27.57 -11.68
N ALA A 54 -12.57 27.93 -11.19
CA ALA A 54 -13.33 27.09 -10.27
C ALA A 54 -13.76 25.76 -10.93
N ARG A 55 -14.15 25.79 -12.22
CA ARG A 55 -14.55 24.59 -12.99
C ARG A 55 -13.39 23.63 -13.15
N GLN A 56 -12.22 24.17 -13.49
CA GLN A 56 -11.00 23.37 -13.63
C GLN A 56 -10.54 22.82 -12.27
N GLY A 57 -10.55 23.65 -11.23
CA GLY A 57 -10.20 23.24 -9.87
C GLY A 57 -11.10 22.14 -9.30
N TRP A 58 -12.41 22.17 -9.61
CA TRP A 58 -13.33 21.09 -9.26
C TRP A 58 -13.05 19.79 -10.02
N LYS A 59 -12.82 19.87 -11.34
CA LYS A 59 -12.48 18.69 -12.16
C LYS A 59 -11.22 18.02 -11.64
N ASP A 60 -10.14 18.78 -11.43
CA ASP A 60 -8.85 18.25 -10.94
C ASP A 60 -9.00 17.64 -9.54
N ALA A 61 -9.72 18.30 -8.64
CA ALA A 61 -9.97 17.80 -7.29
C ALA A 61 -10.83 16.52 -7.30
N LYS A 62 -11.83 16.44 -8.18
CA LYS A 62 -12.69 15.27 -8.37
C LYS A 62 -11.91 14.09 -8.97
N GLU A 63 -11.14 14.32 -10.02
CA GLU A 63 -10.27 13.31 -10.62
C GLU A 63 -9.25 12.79 -9.62
N ARG A 64 -8.64 13.68 -8.82
CA ARG A 64 -7.72 13.27 -7.76
C ARG A 64 -8.39 12.46 -6.67
N ALA A 65 -9.60 12.83 -6.25
CA ALA A 65 -10.37 12.09 -5.26
C ALA A 65 -10.78 10.70 -5.78
N THR A 66 -11.23 10.61 -7.03
CA THR A 66 -11.59 9.32 -7.68
C THR A 66 -10.36 8.44 -7.91
N TRP A 67 -9.25 8.99 -8.37
CA TRP A 67 -7.98 8.26 -8.52
C TRP A 67 -7.51 7.69 -7.18
N LEU A 68 -7.52 8.50 -6.11
CA LEU A 68 -7.17 8.05 -4.76
C LEU A 68 -8.16 6.99 -4.22
N GLN A 69 -9.45 7.10 -4.56
CA GLN A 69 -10.46 6.11 -4.18
C GLN A 69 -10.27 4.78 -4.90
N ASN A 70 -10.00 4.81 -6.21
CA ASN A 70 -9.73 3.62 -7.01
C ASN A 70 -8.44 2.93 -6.56
N ALA A 71 -7.41 3.70 -6.19
CA ALA A 71 -6.18 3.16 -5.60
C ALA A 71 -6.41 2.48 -4.24
N LEU A 72 -7.50 2.80 -3.55
CA LEU A 72 -7.90 2.22 -2.26
C LEU A 72 -9.04 1.19 -2.37
N GLY A 73 -9.69 1.03 -3.53
CA GLY A 73 -10.80 0.08 -3.73
C GLY A 73 -12.12 0.46 -3.04
N VAL A 74 -12.34 1.73 -2.67
CA VAL A 74 -13.53 2.11 -1.88
C VAL A 74 -14.26 3.32 -2.46
N THR A 75 -15.54 3.13 -2.81
CA THR A 75 -16.44 4.14 -3.38
C THR A 75 -17.14 5.00 -2.30
N ASP A 76 -17.53 4.40 -1.17
CA ASP A 76 -18.31 5.07 -0.11
C ASP A 76 -17.45 5.67 1.02
N SER A 77 -17.68 6.94 1.33
CA SER A 77 -16.96 7.71 2.38
C SER A 77 -17.19 7.15 3.80
N GLU A 78 -18.40 6.68 4.07
CA GLU A 78 -18.74 6.06 5.35
C GLU A 78 -18.18 4.65 5.48
N ALA A 79 -18.15 3.90 4.37
CA ALA A 79 -17.48 2.62 4.31
C ALA A 79 -15.97 2.81 4.54
N LEU A 80 -15.34 3.83 3.94
CA LEU A 80 -13.95 4.22 4.16
C LEU A 80 -13.65 4.60 5.62
N LYS A 81 -14.52 5.38 6.27
CA LYS A 81 -14.36 5.73 7.70
C LYS A 81 -14.53 4.49 8.59
N LYS A 82 -15.51 3.62 8.33
CA LYS A 82 -15.69 2.34 9.04
C LYS A 82 -14.53 1.37 8.78
N LEU A 83 -14.00 1.33 7.55
CA LEU A 83 -12.82 0.55 7.15
C LEU A 83 -11.55 1.05 7.84
N LYS A 84 -11.35 2.38 7.92
CA LYS A 84 -10.21 3.02 8.58
C LYS A 84 -10.07 2.58 10.04
N HIS A 85 -11.21 2.35 10.70
CA HIS A 85 -11.26 1.92 12.10
C HIS A 85 -11.42 0.41 12.27
N SER A 86 -11.54 -0.34 11.18
CA SER A 86 -11.57 -1.79 11.25
C SER A 86 -10.17 -2.33 11.47
N ARG A 87 -10.03 -3.09 12.57
CA ARG A 87 -8.77 -3.74 12.97
C ARG A 87 -8.23 -4.66 11.86
N TYR A 88 -9.11 -5.26 11.06
CA TYR A 88 -8.73 -6.14 9.94
C TYR A 88 -7.96 -5.39 8.85
N TYR A 89 -8.51 -4.30 8.32
CA TYR A 89 -7.88 -3.54 7.24
C TYR A 89 -6.57 -2.89 7.70
N THR A 90 -6.53 -2.41 8.95
CA THR A 90 -5.29 -1.90 9.54
C THR A 90 -4.21 -2.98 9.65
N ALA A 91 -4.56 -4.19 10.12
CA ALA A 91 -3.62 -5.30 10.21
C ALA A 91 -3.13 -5.75 8.83
N ARG A 92 -4.03 -5.84 7.85
CA ARG A 92 -3.73 -6.21 6.45
C ARG A 92 -2.79 -5.21 5.78
N MET A 93 -3.08 -3.92 5.89
CA MET A 93 -2.24 -2.87 5.28
C MET A 93 -0.85 -2.83 5.93
N ASN A 94 -0.78 -3.00 7.25
CA ASN A 94 0.49 -3.10 7.95
C ASN A 94 1.28 -4.36 7.55
N ALA A 95 0.61 -5.51 7.41
CA ALA A 95 1.23 -6.74 6.94
C ALA A 95 1.81 -6.57 5.52
N ARG A 96 1.05 -5.97 4.60
CA ARG A 96 1.54 -5.66 3.24
C ARG A 96 2.77 -4.76 3.27
N GLY A 97 2.74 -3.67 4.02
CA GLY A 97 3.89 -2.78 4.14
C GLY A 97 5.12 -3.43 4.79
N LEU A 98 4.92 -4.36 5.73
CA LEU A 98 6.02 -5.14 6.31
C LEU A 98 6.59 -6.14 5.30
N LYS A 99 5.73 -6.80 4.51
CA LYS A 99 6.14 -7.75 3.47
C LYS A 99 6.97 -7.04 2.39
N GLU A 100 6.53 -5.88 1.93
CA GLU A 100 7.25 -5.08 0.94
C GLU A 100 8.64 -4.67 1.44
N ARG A 101 8.73 -4.16 2.68
CA ARG A 101 10.05 -3.84 3.28
C ARG A 101 10.93 -5.06 3.43
N LEU A 102 10.35 -6.20 3.79
CA LEU A 102 11.09 -7.44 3.95
C LEU A 102 11.67 -7.88 2.60
N ARG A 103 10.89 -7.82 1.52
CA ARG A 103 11.36 -8.05 0.15
C ARG A 103 12.50 -7.12 -0.23
N SER A 104 12.34 -5.80 -0.06
CA SER A 104 13.41 -4.84 -0.37
C SER A 104 14.68 -5.14 0.41
N LYS A 105 14.56 -5.52 1.70
CA LYS A 105 15.73 -5.84 2.53
C LYS A 105 16.41 -7.15 2.15
N LEU A 106 15.66 -8.15 1.71
CA LEU A 106 16.22 -9.39 1.18
C LEU A 106 16.92 -9.15 -0.15
N GLN A 107 16.33 -8.33 -1.01
CA GLN A 107 16.91 -7.90 -2.28
C GLN A 107 18.22 -7.12 -2.06
N ASP A 108 18.21 -6.12 -1.16
CA ASP A 108 19.41 -5.38 -0.73
C ASP A 108 20.52 -6.36 -0.30
N ARG A 109 20.18 -7.32 0.56
CA ARG A 109 21.13 -8.31 1.07
C ARG A 109 21.69 -9.21 -0.04
N LYS A 110 20.85 -9.64 -0.99
CA LYS A 110 21.29 -10.46 -2.13
C LYS A 110 22.30 -9.68 -2.98
N PHE A 111 21.97 -8.44 -3.33
CA PHE A 111 22.88 -7.56 -4.08
C PHE A 111 24.16 -7.20 -3.31
N GLU A 112 24.12 -7.14 -1.97
CA GLU A 112 25.32 -6.94 -1.14
C GLU A 112 26.21 -8.20 -1.10
N LEU A 113 25.65 -9.41 -1.21
CA LEU A 113 26.39 -10.67 -1.22
C LEU A 113 27.00 -11.01 -2.58
N ASP A 114 26.30 -10.71 -3.68
CA ASP A 114 26.73 -10.99 -5.06
C ASP A 114 28.18 -10.53 -5.37
N PRO A 115 28.61 -9.30 -5.00
CA PRO A 115 29.99 -8.86 -5.18
C PRO A 115 31.00 -9.62 -4.32
N ILE A 116 30.63 -10.01 -3.10
CA ILE A 116 31.47 -10.77 -2.17
C ILE A 116 31.70 -12.18 -2.72
N GLU A 117 30.64 -12.83 -3.22
CA GLU A 117 30.72 -14.17 -3.82
C GLU A 117 31.55 -14.17 -5.11
N ARG A 118 31.45 -13.11 -5.94
CA ARG A 118 32.23 -12.99 -7.18
C ARG A 118 33.71 -12.65 -6.94
N SER A 119 34.00 -11.83 -5.93
CA SER A 119 35.38 -11.42 -5.59
C SER A 119 36.19 -12.49 -4.86
N PHE A 120 35.57 -13.60 -4.43
CA PHE A 120 36.27 -14.77 -3.90
C PHE A 120 37.29 -15.39 -4.89
N ARG A 121 37.30 -14.94 -6.15
CA ARG A 121 38.23 -15.34 -7.20
C ARG A 121 39.37 -14.35 -7.46
N ARG A 122 39.45 -13.22 -6.73
CA ARG A 122 40.45 -12.16 -6.97
C ARG A 122 41.15 -11.74 -5.67
N THR A 123 42.29 -11.07 -5.88
CA THR A 123 43.48 -10.89 -5.06
C THR A 123 43.25 -10.57 -3.56
N ARG A 124 44.25 -10.89 -2.72
CA ARG A 124 44.31 -10.69 -1.24
C ARG A 124 43.82 -9.33 -0.70
N SER A 125 43.81 -8.25 -1.48
CA SER A 125 43.36 -6.91 -1.06
C SER A 125 41.83 -6.72 -1.08
N GLU A 126 41.08 -7.61 -1.76
CA GLU A 126 39.61 -7.63 -1.72
C GLU A 126 39.09 -8.33 -0.46
N ASN A 127 39.85 -9.26 0.13
CA ASN A 127 39.47 -9.98 1.34
C ASN A 127 39.16 -9.03 2.51
N GLN A 128 39.99 -8.00 2.75
CA GLN A 128 39.77 -7.06 3.84
C GLN A 128 38.58 -6.11 3.58
N ARG A 129 38.30 -5.77 2.32
CA ARG A 129 37.08 -5.03 1.93
C ARG A 129 35.83 -5.88 2.14
N ASN A 130 35.91 -7.17 1.82
CA ASN A 130 34.84 -8.15 2.01
C ASN A 130 34.57 -8.45 3.49
N GLU A 131 35.58 -8.39 4.35
CA GLU A 131 35.37 -8.50 5.81
C GLU A 131 34.49 -7.37 6.35
N HIS A 132 34.73 -6.12 5.95
CA HIS A 132 33.88 -5.00 6.35
C HIS A 132 32.45 -5.13 5.79
N ALA A 133 32.31 -5.56 4.54
CA ALA A 133 31.00 -5.79 3.91
C ALA A 133 30.22 -6.94 4.59
N SER A 134 30.88 -8.08 4.85
CA SER A 134 30.26 -9.23 5.54
C SER A 134 29.86 -8.90 6.99
N GLN A 135 30.65 -8.10 7.70
CA GLN A 135 30.27 -7.60 9.02
C GLN A 135 29.06 -6.65 8.96
N ALA A 136 28.98 -5.79 7.93
CA ALA A 136 27.82 -4.93 7.72
C ALA A 136 26.55 -5.75 7.43
N ILE A 137 26.64 -6.81 6.63
CA ILE A 137 25.54 -7.75 6.35
C ILE A 137 25.07 -8.42 7.65
N ARG A 138 25.99 -9.01 8.43
CA ARG A 138 25.68 -9.65 9.72
C ARG A 138 24.96 -8.73 10.71
N ARG A 139 25.28 -7.43 10.70
CA ARG A 139 24.59 -6.43 11.55
C ARG A 139 23.15 -6.17 11.10
N ARG A 140 22.83 -6.35 9.82
CA ARG A 140 21.49 -6.11 9.25
C ARG A 140 20.56 -7.32 9.40
N GLU A 141 21.10 -8.54 9.41
CA GLU A 141 20.36 -9.79 9.60
C GLU A 141 19.35 -9.79 10.77
N PRO A 142 19.71 -9.39 12.01
CA PRO A 142 18.74 -9.37 13.11
C PRO A 142 17.56 -8.42 12.87
N ASN A 143 17.73 -7.36 12.07
CA ASN A 143 16.64 -6.46 11.71
C ASN A 143 15.68 -7.11 10.70
N ILE A 144 16.22 -7.83 9.71
CA ILE A 144 15.42 -8.61 8.75
C ILE A 144 14.61 -9.68 9.48
N ALA A 145 15.23 -10.40 10.42
CA ALA A 145 14.55 -11.38 11.25
C ALA A 145 13.43 -10.76 12.12
N LYS A 146 13.64 -9.56 12.66
CA LYS A 146 12.60 -8.80 13.40
C LYS A 146 11.43 -8.40 12.50
N LEU A 147 11.69 -7.99 11.26
CA LEU A 147 10.66 -7.66 10.28
C LEU A 147 9.80 -8.89 9.95
N ALA A 148 10.42 -10.05 9.71
CA ALA A 148 9.71 -11.30 9.46
C ALA A 148 8.82 -11.73 10.64
N LYS A 149 9.34 -11.65 11.87
CA LYS A 149 8.54 -11.90 13.10
C LYS A 149 7.35 -10.95 13.22
N SER A 150 7.57 -9.66 12.92
CA SER A 150 6.50 -8.65 12.98
C SER A 150 5.42 -8.88 11.93
N TYR A 151 5.82 -9.32 10.73
CA TYR A 151 4.90 -9.71 9.67
C TYR A 151 4.06 -10.92 10.07
N ASN A 152 4.69 -11.99 10.55
CA ASN A 152 3.98 -13.21 10.98
C ASN A 152 2.98 -12.92 12.10
N LYS A 153 3.32 -12.03 13.04
CA LYS A 153 2.38 -11.56 14.06
C LYS A 153 1.14 -10.88 13.46
N MET A 154 1.32 -9.99 12.48
CA MET A 154 0.18 -9.34 11.81
C MET A 154 -0.65 -10.34 11.00
N ARG A 155 0.01 -11.32 10.38
CA ARG A 155 -0.68 -12.44 9.70
C ARG A 155 -1.53 -13.24 10.67
N ASP A 156 -1.03 -13.53 11.86
CA ASP A 156 -1.78 -14.27 12.88
C ASP A 156 -2.97 -13.44 13.41
N ASP A 157 -2.77 -12.13 13.60
CA ASP A 157 -3.86 -11.20 13.91
C ASP A 157 -4.94 -11.24 12.81
N ILE A 158 -4.56 -11.22 11.53
CA ILE A 158 -5.51 -11.35 10.41
C ILE A 158 -6.23 -12.69 10.45
N ALA A 159 -5.51 -13.79 10.67
CA ALA A 159 -6.10 -15.13 10.76
C ALA A 159 -7.11 -15.25 11.91
N THR A 160 -6.83 -14.63 13.08
CA THR A 160 -7.78 -14.60 14.20
C THR A 160 -9.02 -13.76 13.88
N LEU A 161 -8.87 -12.64 13.16
CA LEU A 161 -10.00 -11.80 12.73
C LEU A 161 -10.90 -12.51 11.72
N ILE A 162 -10.31 -13.32 10.83
CA ILE A 162 -11.04 -14.19 9.90
C ILE A 162 -11.82 -15.26 10.68
N LYS A 163 -11.15 -15.99 11.58
CA LYS A 163 -11.79 -17.02 12.43
C LYS A 163 -12.95 -16.46 13.26
N THR A 164 -12.80 -15.25 13.78
CA THR A 164 -13.84 -14.56 14.59
C THR A 164 -14.93 -13.88 13.74
N LYS A 165 -14.92 -14.05 12.41
CA LYS A 165 -15.88 -13.45 11.46
C LYS A 165 -15.95 -11.92 11.54
N LYS A 166 -14.86 -11.28 11.99
CA LYS A 166 -14.68 -9.82 11.99
C LYS A 166 -13.99 -9.31 10.72
N ALA A 167 -13.66 -10.22 9.81
CA ALA A 167 -13.16 -9.95 8.48
C ALA A 167 -14.31 -9.98 7.45
N PRO A 168 -14.17 -9.29 6.31
CA PRO A 168 -15.11 -9.40 5.21
C PRO A 168 -15.26 -10.85 4.69
N ARG A 169 -16.40 -11.15 4.06
CA ARG A 169 -16.65 -12.47 3.48
C ARG A 169 -15.61 -12.78 2.40
N GLY A 170 -15.09 -14.01 2.40
CA GLY A 170 -14.03 -14.43 1.46
C GLY A 170 -12.63 -13.96 1.83
N ALA A 171 -12.41 -13.35 3.00
CA ALA A 171 -11.08 -12.98 3.46
C ALA A 171 -10.16 -14.21 3.64
N VAL A 172 -9.03 -14.19 2.95
CA VAL A 172 -7.99 -15.23 3.03
C VAL A 172 -6.81 -14.72 3.87
N ALA A 173 -6.29 -15.58 4.75
CA ALA A 173 -5.13 -15.25 5.56
C ALA A 173 -3.84 -15.28 4.71
N PRO A 174 -2.92 -14.31 4.88
CA PRO A 174 -1.63 -14.32 4.19
C PRO A 174 -0.77 -15.54 4.53
N THR A 175 0.12 -15.91 3.62
CA THR A 175 1.13 -16.96 3.81
C THR A 175 2.17 -16.54 4.86
N PRO A 176 2.59 -17.46 5.75
CA PRO A 176 3.63 -17.19 6.74
C PRO A 176 5.00 -17.11 6.07
N VAL A 177 5.89 -16.25 6.59
CA VAL A 177 7.28 -16.23 6.16
C VAL A 177 8.11 -17.11 7.10
N PRO A 178 8.89 -18.08 6.60
CA PRO A 178 9.73 -18.92 7.44
C PRO A 178 10.78 -18.07 8.16
N SER A 179 10.89 -18.25 9.48
CA SER A 179 11.89 -17.54 10.29
C SER A 179 13.31 -18.11 10.12
N THR A 180 13.41 -19.39 9.80
CA THR A 180 14.66 -20.11 9.55
C THR A 180 14.90 -20.20 8.06
N GLY A 181 16.13 -19.92 7.61
CA GLY A 181 16.45 -19.98 6.19
C GLY A 181 15.89 -18.81 5.37
N ILE A 182 15.44 -17.72 6.01
CA ILE A 182 14.89 -16.53 5.32
C ILE A 182 15.85 -15.88 4.32
N TYR A 183 17.12 -16.24 4.40
CA TYR A 183 18.20 -15.73 3.55
C TYR A 183 18.47 -16.59 2.33
N LYS A 184 17.87 -17.78 2.25
CA LYS A 184 17.98 -18.71 1.13
C LYS A 184 16.84 -18.53 0.13
N LEU A 185 15.98 -17.51 0.31
CA LEU A 185 14.76 -17.39 -0.48
C LEU A 185 15.02 -17.19 -1.97
N ASP A 186 14.33 -17.98 -2.78
CA ASP A 186 14.34 -17.97 -4.25
C ASP A 186 13.15 -17.18 -4.81
N ILE A 187 13.12 -16.97 -6.12
CA ILE A 187 12.10 -16.23 -6.85
C ILE A 187 10.71 -16.90 -6.72
N ASP A 188 10.68 -18.22 -6.53
CA ASP A 188 9.45 -19.00 -6.44
C ASP A 188 8.83 -19.05 -5.04
N ASP A 189 9.48 -18.44 -4.05
CA ASP A 189 9.00 -18.52 -2.68
C ASP A 189 7.75 -17.69 -2.41
N GLU A 190 6.91 -18.17 -1.49
CA GLU A 190 5.62 -17.57 -1.10
C GLU A 190 5.73 -16.13 -0.57
N ILE A 191 6.95 -15.65 -0.28
CA ILE A 191 7.20 -14.25 0.05
C ILE A 191 6.86 -13.31 -1.11
N TRP A 192 6.87 -13.78 -2.35
CA TRP A 192 6.58 -12.96 -3.53
C TRP A 192 5.08 -12.90 -3.88
N GLN A 193 4.26 -13.78 -3.28
CA GLN A 193 2.82 -13.81 -3.50
C GLN A 193 2.10 -12.84 -2.56
N ASP A 194 1.22 -11.96 -3.06
CA ASP A 194 0.46 -11.02 -2.22
C ASP A 194 -0.94 -11.51 -1.81
N LEU A 195 -1.15 -12.84 -1.86
CA LEU A 195 -2.40 -13.50 -1.46
C LEU A 195 -2.84 -13.08 -0.04
N GLY A 196 -4.11 -12.67 0.07
CA GLY A 196 -4.69 -12.18 1.33
C GLY A 196 -4.26 -10.76 1.73
N LEU A 197 -3.32 -10.14 1.01
CA LEU A 197 -2.82 -8.79 1.26
C LEU A 197 -3.32 -7.75 0.24
N THR A 198 -3.79 -8.18 -0.94
CA THR A 198 -4.36 -7.35 -2.01
C THR A 198 -5.85 -7.61 -2.22
N GLU A 199 -6.62 -6.56 -2.50
CA GLU A 199 -8.03 -6.63 -2.91
C GLU A 199 -8.13 -7.01 -4.39
N GLU A 200 -7.57 -8.17 -4.77
CA GLU A 200 -7.86 -8.70 -6.10
C GLU A 200 -9.34 -9.06 -6.16
N GLU A 201 -10.12 -8.20 -6.81
CA GLU A 201 -11.48 -8.50 -7.24
C GLU A 201 -11.41 -9.56 -8.33
N GLY A 202 -11.50 -10.82 -7.93
CA GLY A 202 -11.51 -11.96 -8.83
C GLY A 202 -11.37 -13.26 -8.07
N VAL A 203 -11.93 -14.35 -8.62
CA VAL A 203 -11.57 -15.69 -8.17
C VAL A 203 -10.10 -15.87 -8.54
N PRO A 204 -9.19 -16.06 -7.57
CA PRO A 204 -7.78 -16.25 -7.89
C PRO A 204 -7.64 -17.48 -8.81
N PRO A 205 -6.80 -17.40 -9.85
CA PRO A 205 -6.67 -18.48 -10.82
C PRO A 205 -6.45 -19.83 -10.13
N LEU A 206 -6.99 -20.91 -10.69
CA LEU A 206 -6.96 -22.24 -10.07
C LEU A 206 -5.56 -22.72 -9.69
N TRP A 207 -4.54 -22.37 -10.48
CA TRP A 207 -3.14 -22.69 -10.19
C TRP A 207 -2.57 -21.99 -8.93
N LEU A 208 -3.27 -20.96 -8.44
CA LEU A 208 -2.90 -20.16 -7.28
C LEU A 208 -3.78 -20.45 -6.06
N SER A 209 -5.02 -20.92 -6.27
CA SER A 209 -6.02 -21.17 -5.22
C SER A 209 -6.25 -22.64 -4.89
N ASP A 210 -5.95 -23.56 -5.81
CA ASP A 210 -6.12 -25.00 -5.65
C ASP A 210 -4.76 -25.69 -5.52
N ASP A 211 -4.54 -26.32 -4.36
CA ASP A 211 -3.29 -27.00 -4.04
C ASP A 211 -3.03 -28.21 -4.95
N SER A 212 -4.11 -28.85 -5.45
CA SER A 212 -4.01 -29.97 -6.39
C SER A 212 -3.53 -29.52 -7.77
N VAL A 213 -4.07 -28.42 -8.28
CA VAL A 213 -3.65 -27.82 -9.56
C VAL A 213 -2.21 -27.32 -9.46
N ARG A 214 -1.85 -26.67 -8.34
CA ARG A 214 -0.48 -26.22 -8.08
C ARG A 214 0.52 -27.36 -8.05
N SER A 215 0.16 -28.49 -7.46
CA SER A 215 1.03 -29.69 -7.43
C SER A 215 1.19 -30.39 -8.79
N GLY A 216 0.22 -30.20 -9.69
CA GLY A 216 0.21 -30.80 -11.04
C GLY A 216 0.95 -29.98 -12.10
N ILE A 217 1.26 -28.71 -11.83
CA ILE A 217 2.05 -27.85 -12.71
C ILE A 217 3.51 -28.00 -12.25
N ARG A 218 4.30 -28.75 -13.03
CA ARG A 218 5.71 -29.02 -12.74
C ARG A 218 6.57 -28.64 -13.94
#